data_AF-A0A4S1HG15-F1
#
_entry.id   AF-A0A4S1HG15-F1
#
_cell.length_a   1.000
_cell.length_b   1.000
_cell.length_c   1.000
_cell.angle_alpha   90.00
_cell.angle_beta   90.00
_cell.angle_gamma   90.00
#
_symmetry.space_group_name_H-M   'P 1'
#
loop_
_entity.id
_entity.type
_entity.pdbx_description
1 polymer ?
#
loop_
_entity_poly.entity_id
_entity_poly.type
_entity_poly.pdbx_seq_one_letter_code
_entity_poly.pdbx_strand_id
1 'polypeptide(L)'
;MALEVCSGYELKNFESLLGTAVGVGFIFPVVYQLLVERSNQLLHKSRTLLEELESQNNRTATRDVAALRLKFQIFLSRMDRIARTLIVISSVSALISFVTAVYSAFAPLCMHVFIATLLVLAVSVPVLFCTAIFIWWWDSSRSLINRCDHYYNE
;
A
#
# COMPACT_ATOMS: atom_id res chain seq x y z
N MET A 1 -21.59 -41.22 -9.61
CA MET A 1 -21.37 -40.31 -10.76
C MET A 1 -21.70 -38.86 -10.41
N ALA A 2 -21.21 -38.34 -9.28
CA ALA A 2 -21.35 -36.92 -8.90
C ALA A 2 -19.99 -36.29 -8.54
N LEU A 3 -18.89 -37.05 -8.65
CA LEU A 3 -17.55 -36.63 -8.23
C LEU A 3 -16.71 -36.03 -9.38
N GLU A 4 -17.21 -36.07 -10.62
CA GLU A 4 -16.48 -35.57 -11.81
C GLU A 4 -16.93 -34.17 -12.24
N VAL A 5 -17.86 -33.51 -11.55
CA VAL A 5 -18.32 -32.15 -11.92
C VAL A 5 -17.59 -31.04 -11.14
N CYS A 6 -16.78 -31.37 -10.13
CA CYS A 6 -15.77 -30.46 -9.57
C CYS A 6 -14.59 -30.20 -10.53
N SER A 7 -14.59 -30.80 -11.74
CA SER A 7 -13.39 -31.07 -12.55
C SER A 7 -12.86 -29.96 -13.46
N GLY A 8 -13.38 -28.73 -13.41
CA GLY A 8 -12.79 -27.67 -14.27
C GLY A 8 -13.22 -26.24 -14.00
N TYR A 9 -14.48 -26.01 -13.62
CA TYR A 9 -14.94 -24.66 -13.27
C TYR A 9 -14.37 -24.18 -11.93
N GLU A 10 -14.32 -25.06 -10.93
CA GLU A 10 -13.75 -24.74 -9.61
C GLU A 10 -12.23 -24.60 -9.69
N LEU A 11 -11.55 -25.41 -10.51
CA LEU A 11 -10.10 -25.34 -10.72
C LEU A 11 -9.69 -24.05 -11.44
N LYS A 12 -10.38 -23.64 -12.51
CA LYS A 12 -10.11 -22.36 -13.21
C LYS A 12 -10.38 -21.15 -12.34
N ASN A 13 -11.45 -21.18 -11.54
CA ASN A 13 -11.72 -20.11 -10.59
C ASN A 13 -10.65 -20.04 -9.50
N PHE A 14 -10.15 -21.20 -9.06
CA PHE A 14 -9.07 -21.29 -8.08
C PHE A 14 -7.73 -20.79 -8.64
N GLU A 15 -7.37 -21.15 -9.88
CA GLU A 15 -6.19 -20.61 -10.57
C GLU A 15 -6.29 -19.10 -10.80
N SER A 16 -7.47 -18.59 -11.17
CA SER A 16 -7.73 -17.16 -11.30
C SER A 16 -7.61 -16.42 -9.96
N LEU A 17 -8.12 -17.01 -8.88
CA LEU A 17 -7.97 -16.49 -7.51
C LEU A 17 -6.50 -16.49 -7.05
N LEU A 18 -5.74 -17.52 -7.39
CA LEU A 18 -4.30 -17.57 -7.11
C LEU A 18 -3.52 -16.56 -7.95
N GLY A 19 -3.87 -16.38 -9.23
CA GLY A 19 -3.25 -15.38 -10.11
C GLY A 19 -3.51 -13.95 -9.63
N THR A 20 -4.75 -13.66 -9.22
CA THR A 20 -5.10 -12.37 -8.59
C THR A 20 -4.42 -12.19 -7.24
N ALA A 21 -4.31 -13.24 -6.43
CA ALA A 21 -3.57 -13.21 -5.17
C ALA A 21 -2.08 -12.88 -5.33
N VAL A 22 -1.43 -13.51 -6.32
CA VAL A 22 -0.05 -13.21 -6.68
C VAL A 22 0.06 -11.76 -7.17
N GLY A 23 -0.82 -11.32 -8.07
CA GLY A 23 -0.84 -9.93 -8.56
C GLY A 23 -1.02 -8.91 -7.44
N VAL A 24 -1.98 -9.14 -6.54
CA VAL A 24 -2.23 -8.33 -5.34
C VAL A 24 -0.99 -8.27 -4.44
N GLY A 25 -0.30 -9.39 -4.26
CA GLY A 25 0.93 -9.46 -3.49
C GLY A 25 2.04 -8.52 -3.99
N PHE A 26 2.07 -8.26 -5.29
CA PHE A 26 3.01 -7.33 -5.94
C PHE A 26 2.52 -5.88 -6.05
N ILE A 27 1.20 -5.63 -5.94
CA ILE A 27 0.65 -4.26 -6.05
C ILE A 27 1.06 -3.40 -4.85
N PHE A 28 1.04 -3.93 -3.63
CA PHE A 28 1.33 -3.14 -2.43
C PHE A 28 2.73 -2.50 -2.44
N PRO A 29 3.84 -3.25 -2.72
CA PRO A 29 5.17 -2.66 -2.84
C PRO A 29 5.24 -1.52 -3.88
N VAL A 30 4.60 -1.70 -5.04
CA VAL A 30 4.63 -0.70 -6.14
C VAL A 30 3.87 0.57 -5.74
N VAL A 31 2.66 0.42 -5.19
CA VAL A 31 1.85 1.56 -4.71
C VAL A 31 2.56 2.28 -3.58
N TYR A 32 3.20 1.55 -2.67
CA TYR A 32 3.97 2.14 -1.58
C TYR A 32 5.17 2.94 -2.10
N GLN A 33 5.92 2.44 -3.09
CA GLN A 33 7.01 3.20 -3.70
C GLN A 33 6.53 4.52 -4.33
N LEU A 34 5.41 4.48 -5.06
CA LEU A 34 4.78 5.69 -5.63
C LEU A 34 4.38 6.70 -4.55
N LEU A 35 3.81 6.23 -3.44
CA LEU A 35 3.45 7.07 -2.30
C LEU A 35 4.68 7.75 -1.69
N VAL A 36 5.77 7.01 -1.50
CA VAL A 36 7.03 7.55 -0.97
C VAL A 36 7.59 8.62 -1.90
N GLU A 37 7.63 8.36 -3.19
CA GLU A 37 8.15 9.31 -4.18
C GLU A 37 7.34 10.61 -4.21
N ARG A 38 6.00 10.51 -4.24
CA ARG A 38 5.11 11.69 -4.14
C ARG A 38 5.30 12.44 -2.83
N SER A 39 5.49 11.73 -1.73
CA SER A 39 5.73 12.34 -0.41
C SER A 39 7.04 13.11 -0.36
N ASN A 40 8.11 12.58 -0.98
CA ASN A 40 9.39 13.26 -1.09
C ASN A 40 9.30 14.53 -1.94
N GLN A 41 8.54 14.51 -3.03
CA GLN A 41 8.27 15.72 -3.84
C GLN A 41 7.56 16.80 -3.02
N LEU A 42 6.57 16.44 -2.20
CA LEU A 42 5.88 17.36 -1.29
C LEU A 42 6.81 17.94 -0.22
N LEU A 43 7.68 17.11 0.36
CA LEU A 43 8.69 17.57 1.32
C LEU A 43 9.70 18.52 0.69
N HIS A 44 10.08 18.31 -0.57
CA HIS A 44 10.94 19.23 -1.29
C HIS A 44 10.25 20.58 -1.56
N LYS A 45 8.99 20.56 -2.00
CA LYS A 45 8.20 21.79 -2.21
C LYS A 45 7.99 22.58 -0.92
N SER A 46 7.68 21.91 0.17
CA SER A 46 7.56 22.59 1.48
C SER A 46 8.89 23.17 1.96
N ARG A 47 10.02 22.56 1.61
CA ARG A 47 11.36 23.11 1.90
C ARG A 47 11.60 24.42 1.13
N THR A 48 11.35 24.44 -0.18
CA THR A 48 11.54 25.65 -0.99
C THR A 48 10.64 26.79 -0.50
N LEU A 49 9.40 26.48 -0.14
CA LEU A 49 8.46 27.46 0.43
C LEU A 49 8.92 27.99 1.80
N LEU A 50 9.52 27.13 2.64
CA LEU A 50 10.11 27.55 3.91
C LEU A 50 11.27 28.54 3.70
N GLU A 51 12.17 28.26 2.76
CA GLU A 51 13.31 29.13 2.42
C GLU A 51 12.82 30.49 1.89
N GLU A 52 11.74 30.50 1.11
CA GLU A 52 11.10 31.72 0.60
C GLU A 52 10.44 32.54 1.73
N LEU A 53 9.66 31.90 2.62
CA LEU A 53 9.04 32.58 3.77
C LEU A 53 10.07 33.13 4.76
N GLU A 54 11.20 32.45 4.92
CA GLU A 54 12.31 32.90 5.75
C GLU A 54 12.95 34.16 5.15
N SER A 55 13.11 34.22 3.83
CA SER A 55 13.58 35.42 3.12
C SER A 55 12.64 36.62 3.27
N GLN A 56 11.32 36.36 3.36
CA GLN A 56 10.29 37.37 3.61
C GLN A 56 10.15 37.73 5.11
N ASN A 57 10.94 37.11 5.99
CA ASN A 57 10.94 37.34 7.44
C ASN A 57 9.58 37.02 8.12
N ASN A 58 8.77 36.16 7.50
CA ASN A 58 7.41 35.84 7.93
C ASN A 58 7.39 34.72 8.98
N ARG A 59 7.93 35.01 10.18
CA ARG A 59 8.20 34.04 11.26
C ARG A 59 7.03 33.13 11.67
N THR A 60 5.80 33.62 11.59
CA THR A 60 4.59 32.86 11.92
C THR A 60 4.33 31.77 10.89
N ALA A 61 4.38 32.12 9.60
CA ALA A 61 4.20 31.18 8.50
C ALA A 61 5.34 30.16 8.44
N THR A 62 6.59 30.57 8.67
CA THR A 62 7.75 29.65 8.73
C THR A 62 7.56 28.61 9.83
N ARG A 63 7.14 29.03 11.04
CA ARG A 63 6.92 28.12 12.17
C ARG A 63 5.80 27.12 11.92
N ASP A 64 4.69 27.58 11.32
CA ASP A 64 3.55 26.71 11.00
C ASP A 64 3.91 25.67 9.95
N VAL A 65 4.48 26.09 8.82
CA VAL A 65 4.90 25.17 7.74
C VAL A 65 5.97 24.20 8.22
N ALA A 66 6.94 24.64 9.03
CA ALA A 66 7.96 23.77 9.62
C ALA A 66 7.35 22.70 10.56
N ALA A 67 6.39 23.09 11.42
CA ALA A 67 5.72 22.17 12.32
C ALA A 67 4.91 21.10 11.56
N LEU A 68 4.21 21.50 10.49
CA LEU A 68 3.47 20.57 9.62
C LEU A 68 4.38 19.62 8.85
N ARG A 69 5.48 20.14 8.29
CA ARG A 69 6.50 19.32 7.63
C ARG A 69 7.06 18.27 8.57
N LEU A 70 7.40 18.66 9.81
CA LEU A 70 7.94 17.74 10.81
C LEU A 70 6.92 16.66 11.21
N LYS A 71 5.65 17.03 11.39
CA LYS A 71 4.56 16.06 11.60
C LYS A 71 4.43 15.08 10.43
N PHE A 72 4.49 15.56 9.18
CA PHE A 72 4.42 14.73 7.99
C PHE A 72 5.63 13.80 7.86
N GLN A 73 6.85 14.27 8.17
CA GLN A 73 8.04 13.42 8.21
C GLN A 73 7.96 12.32 9.27
N ILE A 74 7.48 12.64 10.48
CA ILE A 74 7.26 11.63 11.52
C ILE A 74 6.22 10.60 11.06
N PHE A 75 5.13 11.05 10.44
CA PHE A 75 4.12 10.18 9.88
C PHE A 75 4.69 9.23 8.82
N LEU A 76 5.45 9.74 7.85
CA LEU A 76 6.12 8.92 6.83
C LEU A 76 7.08 7.91 7.45
N SER A 77 7.84 8.29 8.48
CA SER A 77 8.76 7.37 9.16
C SER A 77 8.04 6.21 9.86
N ARG A 78 6.84 6.46 10.41
CA ARG A 78 5.99 5.44 11.02
C ARG A 78 5.36 4.55 9.96
N MET A 79 4.85 5.15 8.89
CA MET A 79 4.34 4.44 7.73
C MET A 79 5.39 3.52 7.13
N ASP A 80 6.65 3.96 7.03
CA ASP A 80 7.71 3.15 6.44
C ASP A 80 7.99 1.87 7.22
N ARG A 81 7.96 1.94 8.56
CA ARG A 81 8.08 0.72 9.39
C ARG A 81 6.92 -0.23 9.16
N ILE A 82 5.69 0.28 9.11
CA ILE A 82 4.48 -0.51 8.89
C ILE A 82 4.51 -1.15 7.49
N ALA A 83 4.89 -0.36 6.48
CA ALA A 83 4.96 -0.77 5.09
C ALA A 83 6.02 -1.85 4.88
N ARG A 84 7.21 -1.74 5.48
CA ARG A 84 8.23 -2.80 5.41
C ARG A 84 7.70 -4.15 5.92
N THR A 85 6.99 -4.15 7.05
CA THR A 85 6.38 -5.37 7.59
C THR A 85 5.33 -5.93 6.64
N LEU A 86 4.46 -5.07 6.08
CA LEU A 86 3.45 -5.46 5.11
C LEU A 86 4.05 -5.99 3.80
N ILE A 87 5.15 -5.42 3.31
CA ILE A 87 5.87 -5.91 2.11
C ILE A 87 6.37 -7.34 2.35
N VAL A 88 6.95 -7.62 3.52
CA VAL A 88 7.41 -8.97 3.87
C VAL A 88 6.22 -9.94 3.91
N ILE A 89 5.13 -9.57 4.61
CA ILE A 89 3.91 -10.40 4.70
C ILE A 89 3.33 -10.68 3.29
N SER A 90 3.25 -9.65 2.46
CA SER A 90 2.75 -9.71 1.08
C SER A 90 3.63 -10.58 0.17
N SER A 91 4.95 -10.52 0.34
CA SER A 91 5.89 -11.34 -0.44
C SER A 91 5.81 -12.80 -0.03
N VAL A 92 5.67 -13.09 1.27
CA VAL A 92 5.48 -14.45 1.79
C VAL A 92 4.15 -15.03 1.32
N SER A 93 3.06 -14.26 1.36
CA SER A 93 1.76 -14.74 0.88
C SER A 93 1.75 -14.97 -0.63
N ALA A 94 2.42 -14.13 -1.41
CA ALA A 94 2.60 -14.32 -2.85
C ALA A 94 3.41 -15.59 -3.16
N LEU A 95 4.50 -15.84 -2.43
CA LEU A 95 5.31 -17.05 -2.59
C LEU A 95 4.51 -18.31 -2.26
N ILE A 96 3.76 -18.31 -1.16
CA ILE A 96 2.88 -19.42 -0.79
C ILE A 96 1.83 -19.65 -1.88
N SER A 97 1.20 -18.58 -2.37
CA SER A 97 0.20 -18.65 -3.45
C SER A 97 0.79 -19.23 -4.73
N PHE A 98 2.00 -18.80 -5.12
CA PHE A 98 2.70 -19.30 -6.30
C PHE A 98 3.06 -20.79 -6.19
N VAL A 99 3.67 -21.20 -5.08
CA VAL A 99 4.01 -22.61 -4.83
C VAL A 99 2.75 -23.47 -4.88
N THR A 100 1.69 -22.99 -4.25
CA THR A 100 0.39 -23.67 -4.21
C THR A 100 -0.21 -23.81 -5.61
N ALA A 101 -0.16 -22.77 -6.45
CA ALA A 101 -0.61 -22.81 -7.85
C ALA A 101 0.19 -23.82 -8.69
N VAL A 102 1.51 -23.85 -8.51
CA VAL A 102 2.39 -24.80 -9.21
C VAL A 102 2.06 -26.24 -8.79
N TYR A 103 1.87 -26.50 -7.50
CA TYR A 103 1.48 -27.83 -7.03
C TYR A 103 0.12 -28.28 -7.56
N SER A 104 -0.88 -27.38 -7.64
CA SER A 104 -2.20 -27.72 -8.20
C SER A 104 -2.17 -28.09 -9.68
N ALA A 105 -1.16 -27.64 -10.42
CA ALA A 105 -0.97 -28.01 -11.83
C ALA A 105 -0.42 -29.44 -12.00
N PHE A 106 0.31 -29.96 -11.01
CA PHE A 106 0.92 -31.30 -11.07
C PHE A 106 0.07 -32.39 -10.43
N ALA A 107 -0.75 -32.05 -9.44
CA ALA A 107 -1.74 -32.94 -8.85
C ALA A 107 -3.03 -32.14 -8.64
N PRO A 108 -4.21 -32.61 -9.12
CA PRO A 108 -5.49 -31.96 -8.84
C PRO A 108 -5.76 -32.06 -7.34
N LEU A 109 -5.26 -31.07 -6.61
CA LEU A 109 -5.53 -30.87 -5.20
C LEU A 109 -6.98 -30.41 -5.12
N CYS A 110 -7.87 -31.32 -4.72
CA CYS A 110 -9.14 -30.93 -4.12
C CYS A 110 -8.80 -30.15 -2.85
N MET A 111 -8.57 -28.84 -3.00
CA MET A 111 -8.31 -27.99 -1.85
C MET A 111 -9.56 -27.97 -0.99
N HIS A 112 -9.40 -28.48 0.23
CA HIS A 112 -10.42 -28.34 1.24
C HIS A 112 -10.81 -26.86 1.34
N VAL A 113 -12.11 -26.58 1.37
CA VAL A 113 -12.69 -25.22 1.47
C VAL A 113 -11.98 -24.36 2.53
N PHE A 114 -11.50 -24.97 3.61
CA PHE A 114 -10.71 -24.35 4.67
C PHE A 114 -9.37 -23.73 4.22
N ILE A 115 -8.65 -24.39 3.30
CA ILE A 115 -7.37 -23.89 2.77
C ILE A 115 -7.64 -22.73 1.81
N ALA A 116 -8.68 -22.85 0.98
CA ALA A 116 -9.08 -21.79 0.06
C ALA A 116 -9.52 -20.52 0.81
N THR A 117 -10.30 -20.64 1.89
CA THR A 117 -10.68 -19.49 2.72
C THR A 117 -9.48 -18.87 3.44
N LEU A 118 -8.54 -19.67 3.95
CA LEU A 118 -7.28 -19.16 4.52
C LEU A 118 -6.45 -18.37 3.50
N LEU A 119 -6.36 -18.85 2.27
CA LEU A 119 -5.63 -18.19 1.18
C LEU A 119 -6.28 -16.86 0.80
N VAL A 120 -7.60 -16.84 0.64
CA VAL A 120 -8.36 -15.60 0.38
C VAL A 120 -8.20 -14.61 1.54
N LEU A 121 -8.22 -15.07 2.79
CA LEU A 121 -8.00 -14.22 3.96
C LEU A 121 -6.57 -13.65 3.96
N ALA A 122 -5.56 -14.48 3.71
CA ALA A 122 -4.16 -14.05 3.67
C ALA A 122 -3.88 -13.01 2.58
N VAL A 123 -4.61 -13.05 1.48
CA VAL A 123 -4.46 -12.14 0.33
C VAL A 123 -5.26 -10.84 0.50
N SER A 124 -6.43 -10.91 1.11
CA SER A 124 -7.29 -9.74 1.33
C SER A 124 -6.77 -8.79 2.41
N VAL A 125 -6.06 -9.31 3.41
CA VAL A 125 -5.48 -8.50 4.50
C VAL A 125 -4.52 -7.42 3.96
N PRO A 126 -3.49 -7.73 3.15
CA PRO A 126 -2.62 -6.72 2.55
C PRO A 126 -3.37 -5.64 1.75
N VAL A 127 -4.44 -6.02 1.04
CA VAL A 127 -5.26 -5.07 0.26
C VAL A 127 -5.98 -4.07 1.15
N LEU A 128 -6.62 -4.56 2.22
CA LEU A 128 -7.34 -3.71 3.17
C LEU A 128 -6.37 -2.78 3.91
N PHE A 129 -5.19 -3.27 4.25
CA PHE A 129 -4.14 -2.42 4.82
C PHE A 129 -3.62 -1.40 3.80
N CYS A 130 -3.47 -1.77 2.52
CA CYS A 130 -3.09 -0.86 1.44
C CYS A 130 -4.06 0.31 1.31
N THR A 131 -5.36 0.03 1.26
CA THR A 131 -6.39 1.07 1.11
C THR A 131 -6.46 1.96 2.34
N ALA A 132 -6.38 1.40 3.55
CA ALA A 132 -6.32 2.18 4.80
C ALA A 132 -5.11 3.11 4.83
N ILE A 133 -3.92 2.61 4.47
CA ILE A 133 -2.69 3.40 4.40
C ILE A 133 -2.84 4.52 3.36
N PHE A 134 -3.42 4.23 2.20
CA PHE A 134 -3.63 5.23 1.15
C PHE A 134 -4.57 6.35 1.62
N ILE A 135 -5.66 6.02 2.32
CA ILE A 135 -6.61 7.00 2.88
C ILE A 135 -5.91 7.88 3.93
N TRP A 136 -5.16 7.29 4.86
CA TRP A 136 -4.42 8.06 5.87
C TRP A 136 -3.34 8.96 5.26
N TRP A 137 -2.64 8.48 4.23
CA TRP A 137 -1.69 9.28 3.49
C TRP A 137 -2.37 10.45 2.76
N TRP A 138 -3.51 10.19 2.12
CA TRP A 138 -4.27 11.21 1.41
C TRP A 138 -4.71 12.32 2.35
N ASP A 139 -5.28 11.97 3.51
CA ASP A 139 -5.72 12.95 4.51
C ASP A 139 -4.57 13.81 5.04
N SER A 140 -3.44 13.17 5.37
CA SER A 140 -2.24 13.85 5.85
C SER A 140 -1.60 14.76 4.79
N SER A 141 -1.52 14.31 3.55
CA SER A 141 -0.94 15.07 2.44
C SER A 141 -1.81 16.28 2.06
N ARG A 142 -3.14 16.14 2.07
CA ARG A 142 -4.07 17.24 1.80
C ARG A 142 -3.91 18.39 2.79
N SER A 143 -3.71 18.10 4.08
CA SER A 143 -3.45 19.12 5.11
C SER A 143 -2.20 19.94 4.81
N LEU A 144 -1.13 19.28 4.35
CA LEU A 144 0.13 19.93 3.97
C LEU A 144 -0.05 20.79 2.71
N ILE A 145 -0.70 20.24 1.67
CA ILE A 145 -0.93 20.92 0.39
C ILE A 145 -1.76 22.18 0.59
N ASN A 146 -2.93 22.08 1.24
CA ASN A 146 -3.82 23.22 1.43
C ASN A 146 -3.14 24.38 2.16
N ARG A 147 -2.27 24.09 3.14
CA ARG A 147 -1.54 25.14 3.86
C ARG A 147 -0.37 25.70 3.07
N CYS A 148 0.32 24.89 2.27
CA CYS A 148 1.32 25.40 1.33
C CYS A 148 0.68 26.33 0.31
N ASP A 149 -0.45 25.93 -0.28
CA ASP A 149 -1.17 26.73 -1.28
C ASP A 149 -1.72 28.03 -0.69
N HIS A 150 -2.12 28.04 0.59
CA HIS A 150 -2.58 29.26 1.26
C HIS A 150 -1.46 30.31 1.38
N TYR A 151 -0.26 29.90 1.82
CA TYR A 151 0.87 30.81 2.00
C TYR A 151 1.64 31.12 0.70
N TYR A 152 1.45 30.33 -0.36
CA TYR A 152 2.08 30.59 -1.66
C TYR A 152 1.29 31.61 -2.50
N ASN A 153 -0.01 31.77 -2.25
CA ASN A 153 -0.89 32.68 -2.99
C ASN A 153 -1.21 33.99 -2.24
N GLU A 154 -0.76 34.14 -0.99
CA GLU A 154 -0.73 35.41 -0.25
C GLU A 154 0.54 36.20 -0.57
#